data_AF-A0A929FNT8-F1
#
_entry.id   AF-A0A929FNT8-F1
#
_cell.length_a   1.000
_cell.length_b   1.000
_cell.length_c   1.000
_cell.angle_alpha   90.00
_cell.angle_beta   90.00
_cell.angle_gamma   90.00
#
_symmetry.space_group_name_H-M   'P 1'
#
loop_
_entity.id
_entity.type
_entity.pdbx_description
1 polymer ?
#
loop_
_entity_poly.entity_id
_entity_poly.type
_entity_poly.pdbx_seq_one_letter_code
_entity_poly.pdbx_strand_id
1 'polypeptide(L)'
;MHPTDPPCSPKDVLPRTDDSTGKDNLKSGVLDQFHRLQPQVLEDTFRPPNYLLEQIQVSSAEKLYYDPHHTNRYKRPDWFAVVRVEPLDEPRNLTANGVTWQKMFNPFVVVELLSPETEREDLGEHLEELHPDPTKWEVYEQILHIPYYVVFDGKSDRLRVFQFAGNCYTELELREPRVWMNDIQLGLGLWQGVYQGLERLWLRWYKADGRWILTPEEREQEHARRLAQQLRDLGIEPDGNLRVHSPRRKHNEL
;
A
#
# COMPACT_ATOMS: atom_id res chain seq x y z
N MET A 1 -54.77 6.28 31.99
CA MET A 1 -53.46 5.58 31.96
C MET A 1 -53.46 4.73 30.69
N HIS A 2 -52.70 5.13 29.66
CA HIS A 2 -52.50 4.28 28.48
C HIS A 2 -51.30 3.36 28.75
N PRO A 3 -51.38 2.05 28.46
CA PRO A 3 -50.22 1.18 28.50
C PRO A 3 -49.33 1.50 27.29
N THR A 4 -48.07 1.83 27.55
CA THR A 4 -47.02 1.84 26.53
C THR A 4 -46.53 0.41 26.33
N ASP A 5 -46.69 -0.12 25.12
CA ASP A 5 -46.06 -1.38 24.71
C ASP A 5 -44.53 -1.28 24.83
N PRO A 6 -43.85 -2.36 25.25
CA PRO A 6 -42.40 -2.38 25.29
C PRO A 6 -41.81 -2.26 23.88
N PRO A 7 -40.68 -1.55 23.69
CA PRO A 7 -40.06 -1.43 22.38
C PRO A 7 -39.66 -2.81 21.84
N CYS A 8 -40.03 -3.11 20.60
CA CYS A 8 -39.61 -4.34 19.92
C CYS A 8 -38.09 -4.46 19.90
N SER A 9 -37.58 -5.68 20.09
CA SER A 9 -36.15 -5.98 19.99
C SER A 9 -35.63 -5.58 18.60
N PRO A 10 -34.42 -5.00 18.49
CA PRO A 10 -33.83 -4.64 17.20
C PRO A 10 -33.78 -5.82 16.21
N LYS A 11 -33.74 -7.06 16.71
CA LYS A 11 -33.74 -8.29 15.91
C LYS A 11 -35.05 -8.56 15.15
N ASP A 12 -36.15 -7.93 15.59
CA ASP A 12 -37.49 -8.12 15.02
C ASP A 12 -37.90 -6.95 14.09
N VAL A 13 -37.14 -5.84 14.10
CA VAL A 13 -37.39 -4.63 13.30
C VAL A 13 -36.37 -4.48 12.16
N LEU A 14 -35.14 -4.97 12.35
CA LEU A 14 -34.10 -4.88 11.34
C LEU A 14 -34.29 -5.98 10.28
N PRO A 15 -34.18 -5.64 8.98
CA PRO A 15 -34.27 -6.63 7.92
C PRO A 15 -33.22 -7.73 8.16
N ARG A 16 -33.66 -8.99 8.17
CA ARG A 16 -32.75 -10.13 8.20
C ARG A 16 -31.94 -10.10 6.91
N THR A 17 -30.63 -10.28 7.03
CA THR A 17 -29.63 -10.28 5.95
C THR A 17 -29.76 -11.48 5.00
N ASP A 18 -30.98 -11.89 4.68
CA ASP A 18 -31.25 -12.98 3.77
C ASP A 18 -32.43 -12.62 2.89
N ASP A 19 -32.23 -11.57 2.09
CA ASP A 19 -32.93 -11.32 0.84
C ASP A 19 -32.24 -10.15 0.14
N SER A 20 -31.12 -10.43 -0.55
CA SER A 20 -30.56 -9.75 -1.75
C SER A 20 -29.04 -9.97 -1.88
N THR A 21 -28.60 -10.64 -2.95
CA THR A 21 -27.25 -10.57 -3.56
C THR A 21 -26.01 -10.68 -2.64
N GLY A 22 -25.88 -11.81 -1.91
CA GLY A 22 -24.71 -12.08 -1.07
C GLY A 22 -23.36 -12.27 -1.79
N LYS A 23 -23.35 -12.65 -3.09
CA LYS A 23 -22.10 -12.82 -3.86
C LYS A 23 -21.48 -11.50 -4.31
N ASP A 24 -22.29 -10.50 -4.62
CA ASP A 24 -21.80 -9.20 -5.08
C ASP A 24 -21.36 -8.32 -3.91
N ASN A 25 -22.04 -8.39 -2.76
CA ASN A 25 -21.63 -7.71 -1.54
C ASN A 25 -20.30 -8.24 -0.98
N LEU A 26 -20.06 -9.56 -1.06
CA LEU A 26 -18.79 -10.13 -0.62
C LEU A 26 -17.63 -9.73 -1.55
N LYS A 27 -17.87 -9.70 -2.87
CA LYS A 27 -16.89 -9.21 -3.85
C LYS A 27 -16.59 -7.72 -3.70
N SER A 28 -17.61 -6.90 -3.42
CA SER A 28 -17.45 -5.48 -3.11
C SER A 28 -16.62 -5.28 -1.84
N GLY A 29 -16.95 -5.99 -0.75
CA GLY A 29 -16.21 -5.87 0.51
C GLY A 29 -14.74 -6.32 0.43
N VAL A 30 -14.42 -7.31 -0.41
CA VAL A 30 -13.03 -7.74 -0.67
C VAL A 30 -12.28 -6.71 -1.54
N LEU A 31 -12.95 -6.10 -2.52
CA LEU A 31 -12.36 -5.02 -3.31
C LEU A 31 -12.07 -3.79 -2.44
N ASP A 32 -12.99 -3.41 -1.56
CA ASP A 32 -12.80 -2.31 -0.61
C ASP A 32 -11.65 -2.55 0.38
N GLN A 33 -11.44 -3.81 0.80
CA GLN A 33 -10.29 -4.20 1.61
C GLN A 33 -8.99 -4.15 0.78
N PHE A 34 -9.03 -4.57 -0.47
CA PHE A 34 -7.87 -4.50 -1.35
C PHE A 34 -7.38 -3.08 -1.62
N HIS A 35 -8.27 -2.17 -2.02
CA HIS A 35 -7.90 -0.77 -2.24
C HIS A 35 -7.35 -0.09 -0.98
N ARG A 36 -7.75 -0.56 0.20
CA ARG A 36 -7.21 -0.11 1.49
C ARG A 36 -5.84 -0.69 1.82
N LEU A 37 -5.62 -1.97 1.55
CA LEU A 37 -4.42 -2.72 1.97
C LEU A 37 -3.28 -2.63 0.96
N GLN A 38 -3.58 -2.54 -0.34
CA GLN A 38 -2.56 -2.52 -1.39
C GLN A 38 -1.58 -1.33 -1.26
N PRO A 39 -2.03 -0.10 -0.96
CA PRO A 39 -1.11 1.02 -0.67
C PRO A 39 -0.20 0.76 0.54
N GLN A 40 -0.68 0.05 1.56
CA GLN A 40 0.11 -0.28 2.75
C GLN A 40 1.23 -1.27 2.41
N VAL A 41 0.97 -2.30 1.59
CA VAL A 41 2.02 -3.21 1.10
C VAL A 41 3.11 -2.44 0.36
N LEU A 42 2.71 -1.50 -0.50
CA LEU A 42 3.64 -0.65 -1.24
C LEU A 42 4.49 0.19 -0.29
N GLU A 43 3.86 0.87 0.68
CA GLU A 43 4.57 1.68 1.68
C GLU A 43 5.51 0.86 2.57
N ASP A 44 5.06 -0.31 3.04
CA ASP A 44 5.83 -1.22 3.90
C ASP A 44 7.09 -1.76 3.25
N THR A 45 7.06 -1.87 1.92
CA THR A 45 8.09 -2.52 1.12
C THR A 45 8.89 -1.56 0.24
N PHE A 46 8.49 -0.29 0.09
CA PHE A 46 9.25 0.73 -0.64
C PHE A 46 10.50 1.15 0.12
N ARG A 47 11.62 0.47 -0.14
CA ARG A 47 12.90 0.70 0.55
C ARG A 47 14.04 0.81 -0.47
N PRO A 48 14.09 1.89 -1.27
CA PRO A 48 15.11 2.05 -2.29
C PRO A 48 16.50 2.16 -1.64
N PRO A 49 17.46 1.29 -1.99
CA PRO A 49 18.73 1.18 -1.27
C PRO A 49 19.68 2.35 -1.51
N ASN A 50 19.44 3.15 -2.56
CA ASN A 50 20.26 4.29 -2.96
C ASN A 50 19.73 5.64 -2.44
N TYR A 51 18.69 5.63 -1.60
CA TYR A 51 18.16 6.83 -0.94
C TYR A 51 18.10 6.63 0.59
N LEU A 52 18.38 7.71 1.32
CA LEU A 52 18.17 7.79 2.77
C LEU A 52 16.67 7.95 3.09
N LEU A 53 16.26 7.60 4.31
CA LEU A 53 14.85 7.69 4.70
C LEU A 53 14.30 9.12 4.61
N GLU A 54 15.11 10.12 4.96
CA GLU A 54 14.79 11.55 4.86
C GLU A 54 14.69 12.09 3.42
N GLN A 55 15.13 11.31 2.43
CA GLN A 55 15.05 11.62 1.00
C GLN A 55 13.82 10.98 0.34
N ILE A 56 13.03 10.21 1.11
CA ILE A 56 11.89 9.44 0.63
C ILE A 56 10.62 9.99 1.25
N GLN A 57 9.62 10.24 0.43
CA GLN A 57 8.26 10.51 0.88
C GLN A 57 7.30 9.60 0.13
N VAL A 58 6.45 8.89 0.88
CA VAL A 58 5.40 8.03 0.35
C VAL A 58 4.06 8.57 0.83
N SER A 59 3.03 8.45 0.00
CA SER A 59 1.68 8.85 0.36
C SER A 59 0.64 8.03 -0.40
N SER A 60 -0.54 7.88 0.21
CA SER A 60 -1.68 7.13 -0.33
C SER A 60 -2.97 7.94 -0.19
N ALA A 61 -3.75 8.05 -1.26
CA ALA A 61 -5.03 8.76 -1.32
C ALA A 61 -5.01 10.25 -0.88
N GLU A 62 -3.83 10.87 -0.79
CA GLU A 62 -3.66 12.31 -0.55
C GLU A 62 -3.78 13.12 -1.85
N LYS A 63 -3.91 14.44 -1.70
CA LYS A 63 -4.04 15.37 -2.84
C LYS A 63 -2.67 15.67 -3.44
N LEU A 64 -2.51 15.33 -4.71
CA LEU A 64 -1.39 15.71 -5.55
C LEU A 64 -1.78 16.96 -6.35
N TYR A 65 -1.41 18.13 -5.83
CA TYR A 65 -1.56 19.39 -6.54
C TYR A 65 -0.58 19.44 -7.70
N TYR A 66 -0.99 20.00 -8.84
CA TYR A 66 -0.17 20.09 -10.06
C TYR A 66 -0.14 21.50 -10.68
N ASP A 67 -0.90 22.44 -10.11
CA ASP A 67 -1.00 23.81 -10.60
C ASP A 67 -0.82 24.78 -9.42
N PRO A 68 0.34 25.46 -9.30
CA PRO A 68 0.59 26.36 -8.19
C PRO A 68 -0.23 27.65 -8.26
N HIS A 69 -0.84 27.97 -9.42
CA HIS A 69 -1.71 29.13 -9.57
C HIS A 69 -3.18 28.81 -9.26
N HIS A 70 -3.54 27.53 -9.21
CA HIS A 70 -4.90 27.07 -8.96
C HIS A 70 -4.91 25.99 -7.87
N THR A 71 -4.91 26.39 -6.60
CA THR A 71 -4.83 25.49 -5.43
C THR A 71 -6.03 24.56 -5.23
N ASN A 72 -7.10 24.73 -6.00
CA ASN A 72 -8.22 23.81 -6.05
C ASN A 72 -8.00 22.66 -7.05
N ARG A 73 -6.95 22.71 -7.87
CA ARG A 73 -6.61 21.68 -8.86
C ARG A 73 -5.64 20.66 -8.26
N TYR A 74 -6.12 19.43 -8.13
CA TYR A 74 -5.34 18.30 -7.66
C TYR A 74 -5.87 17.00 -8.25
N LYS A 75 -5.02 15.98 -8.27
CA LYS A 75 -5.40 14.57 -8.45
C LYS A 75 -5.24 13.82 -7.14
N ARG A 76 -5.85 12.64 -7.04
CA ARG A 76 -5.77 11.77 -5.85
C ARG A 76 -5.32 10.38 -6.31
N PRO A 77 -4.01 10.17 -6.45
CA PRO A 77 -3.48 8.84 -6.72
C PRO A 77 -3.75 7.90 -5.55
N ASP A 78 -3.97 6.62 -5.86
CA ASP A 78 -4.09 5.58 -4.83
C ASP A 78 -2.80 5.46 -4.02
N TRP A 79 -1.64 5.55 -4.68
CA TRP A 79 -0.33 5.57 -4.03
C TRP A 79 0.72 6.29 -4.88
N PHE A 80 1.65 7.00 -4.25
CA PHE A 80 2.82 7.55 -4.94
C PHE A 80 4.04 7.66 -4.03
N ALA A 81 5.21 7.72 -4.66
CA ALA A 81 6.47 7.98 -3.97
C ALA A 81 7.28 9.09 -4.64
N VAL A 82 7.91 9.91 -3.80
CA VAL A 82 8.86 10.94 -4.16
C VAL A 82 10.23 10.53 -3.61
N VAL A 83 11.27 10.59 -4.43
CA VAL A 83 12.67 10.38 -4.03
C VAL A 83 13.52 11.58 -4.43
N ARG A 84 14.51 11.96 -3.60
CA ARG A 84 15.30 13.20 -3.80
C ARG A 84 16.76 13.06 -3.45
N VAL A 85 17.61 13.86 -4.08
CA VAL A 85 19.04 13.93 -3.73
C VAL A 85 19.26 14.80 -2.48
N GLU A 86 18.46 15.84 -2.29
CA GLU A 86 18.51 16.70 -1.10
C GLU A 86 17.47 16.25 -0.06
N PRO A 87 17.81 16.18 1.23
CA PRO A 87 16.86 15.91 2.31
C PRO A 87 15.71 16.93 2.34
N LEU A 88 14.59 16.54 2.94
CA LEU A 88 13.49 17.45 3.23
C LEU A 88 13.94 18.50 4.29
N ASP A 89 14.11 19.75 3.87
CA ASP A 89 14.63 20.86 4.70
C ASP A 89 13.73 21.24 5.91
N GLU A 90 12.49 20.75 5.99
CA GLU A 90 11.60 21.08 7.11
C GLU A 90 10.83 19.87 7.67
N PRO A 91 10.87 19.62 9.01
CA PRO A 91 9.90 18.76 9.66
C PRO A 91 8.51 19.38 9.53
N ARG A 92 7.50 18.54 9.30
CA ARG A 92 6.05 18.83 9.17
C ARG A 92 5.59 20.06 9.99
N ASN A 93 5.75 21.27 9.45
CA ASN A 93 5.23 22.48 10.06
C ASN A 93 3.73 22.56 9.77
N LEU A 94 2.94 21.96 10.67
CA LEU A 94 1.50 22.15 10.75
C LEU A 94 1.25 23.58 11.23
N THR A 95 1.12 24.54 10.31
CA THR A 95 0.51 25.82 10.67
C THR A 95 -1.00 25.67 10.66
N ALA A 96 -1.67 26.41 11.55
CA ALA A 96 -3.07 26.25 11.96
C ALA A 96 -4.12 26.34 10.83
N ASN A 97 -3.73 26.55 9.57
CA ASN A 97 -4.60 26.60 8.40
C ASN A 97 -4.30 25.53 7.33
N GLY A 98 -3.44 24.54 7.60
CA GLY A 98 -3.33 23.31 6.79
C GLY A 98 -2.78 23.45 5.36
N VAL A 99 -2.29 24.63 4.97
CA VAL A 99 -1.66 24.86 3.66
C VAL A 99 -0.27 25.43 3.87
N THR A 100 0.71 24.57 4.12
CA THR A 100 2.08 24.87 3.74
C THR A 100 2.22 24.56 2.26
N TRP A 101 2.56 25.57 1.46
CA TRP A 101 2.96 25.40 0.07
C TRP A 101 4.20 24.51 0.05
N GLN A 102 3.99 23.20 -0.03
CA GLN A 102 5.05 22.27 -0.32
C GLN A 102 5.66 22.72 -1.65
N LYS A 103 6.97 22.97 -1.66
CA LYS A 103 7.74 22.89 -2.90
C LYS A 103 7.29 21.59 -3.57
N MET A 104 6.59 21.70 -4.69
CA MET A 104 5.88 20.59 -5.31
C MET A 104 6.95 19.71 -5.94
N PHE A 105 7.27 18.60 -5.28
CA PHE A 105 8.21 17.64 -5.84
C PHE A 105 7.41 16.60 -6.58
N ASN A 106 7.67 16.51 -7.89
CA ASN A 106 6.98 15.57 -8.75
C ASN A 106 7.26 14.15 -8.24
N PRO A 107 6.23 13.30 -8.12
CA PRO A 107 6.43 11.90 -7.82
C PRO A 107 7.42 11.26 -8.79
N PHE A 108 8.18 10.30 -8.28
CA PHE A 108 8.98 9.42 -9.12
C PHE A 108 8.13 8.30 -9.72
N VAL A 109 7.20 7.79 -8.92
CA VAL A 109 6.28 6.73 -9.32
C VAL A 109 4.89 7.00 -8.74
N VAL A 110 3.87 6.78 -9.57
CA VAL A 110 2.46 6.73 -9.17
C VAL A 110 1.90 5.35 -9.47
N VAL A 111 1.06 4.85 -8.56
CA VAL A 111 0.29 3.62 -8.73
C VAL A 111 -1.19 3.97 -8.63
N GLU A 112 -1.98 3.54 -9.61
CA GLU A 112 -3.44 3.58 -9.61
C GLU A 112 -3.98 2.15 -9.61
N LEU A 113 -4.99 1.91 -8.78
CA LEU A 113 -5.69 0.65 -8.66
C LEU A 113 -7.00 0.78 -9.42
N LEU A 114 -7.15 0.03 -10.51
CA LEU A 114 -8.33 0.19 -11.36
C LEU A 114 -9.60 -0.25 -10.64
N SER A 115 -10.57 0.65 -10.66
CA SER A 115 -11.97 0.38 -10.36
C SER A 115 -12.81 0.64 -11.61
N PRO A 116 -13.96 -0.02 -11.80
CA PRO A 116 -14.86 0.29 -12.92
C PRO A 116 -15.21 1.78 -13.04
N GLU A 117 -15.20 2.49 -11.91
CA GLU A 117 -15.52 3.91 -11.83
C GLU A 117 -14.36 4.82 -12.29
N THR A 118 -13.10 4.40 -12.14
CA THR A 118 -11.92 5.23 -12.41
C THR A 118 -11.12 4.80 -13.64
N GLU A 119 -11.34 3.59 -14.17
CA GLU A 119 -10.56 3.00 -15.25
C GLU A 119 -10.37 3.92 -16.46
N ARG A 120 -11.43 4.60 -16.88
CA ARG A 120 -11.36 5.51 -18.04
C ARG A 120 -10.46 6.71 -17.78
N GLU A 121 -10.55 7.33 -16.60
CA GLU A 121 -9.68 8.46 -16.24
C GLU A 121 -8.23 8.01 -16.05
N ASP A 122 -8.02 6.87 -15.39
CA ASP A 122 -6.70 6.29 -15.11
C ASP A 122 -5.98 5.88 -16.41
N LEU A 123 -6.72 5.54 -17.47
CA LEU A 123 -6.19 5.16 -18.78
C LEU A 123 -6.22 6.29 -19.82
N GLY A 124 -6.55 7.52 -19.41
CA GLY A 124 -6.55 8.69 -20.30
C GLY A 124 -7.66 8.70 -21.35
N GLU A 125 -8.74 7.93 -21.16
CA GLU A 125 -9.92 8.00 -22.00
C GLU A 125 -10.74 9.25 -21.64
N HIS A 126 -10.54 10.32 -22.42
CA HIS A 126 -11.25 11.58 -22.27
C HIS A 126 -12.76 11.42 -22.53
N LEU A 127 -13.59 11.86 -21.58
CA LEU A 127 -14.97 12.24 -21.83
C LEU A 127 -14.98 13.77 -21.87
N GLU A 128 -14.59 14.35 -23.01
CA GLU A 128 -14.57 15.81 -23.25
C GLU A 128 -15.90 16.50 -22.87
N GLU A 129 -17.00 15.74 -22.83
CA GLU A 129 -18.34 16.23 -22.50
C GLU A 129 -18.64 16.40 -21.00
N LEU A 130 -17.78 15.92 -20.07
CA LEU A 130 -18.12 15.87 -18.63
C LEU A 130 -17.24 16.70 -17.69
N HIS A 131 -15.97 16.99 -18.00
CA HIS A 131 -15.09 17.75 -17.10
C HIS A 131 -14.06 18.63 -17.82
N PRO A 132 -13.94 19.93 -17.47
CA PRO A 132 -12.95 20.84 -18.06
C PRO A 132 -11.52 20.67 -17.49
N ASP A 133 -11.34 19.82 -16.48
CA ASP A 133 -10.04 19.58 -15.84
C ASP A 133 -9.30 18.43 -16.55
N PRO A 134 -7.96 18.49 -16.67
CA PRO A 134 -7.17 17.43 -17.30
C PRO A 134 -7.34 16.10 -16.55
N THR A 135 -7.28 14.99 -17.28
CA THR A 135 -7.30 13.61 -16.75
C THR A 135 -6.08 13.34 -15.88
N LYS A 136 -6.11 12.24 -15.08
CA LYS A 136 -4.93 11.77 -14.34
C LYS A 136 -3.74 11.52 -15.29
N TRP A 137 -4.00 10.87 -16.43
CA TRP A 137 -2.97 10.63 -17.45
C TRP A 137 -2.30 11.92 -17.91
N GLU A 138 -3.07 12.92 -18.34
CA GLU A 138 -2.53 14.20 -18.80
C GLU A 138 -1.75 14.92 -17.71
N VAL A 139 -2.25 14.91 -16.47
CA VAL A 139 -1.52 15.51 -15.33
C VAL A 139 -0.19 14.79 -15.09
N TYR A 140 -0.18 13.47 -15.05
CA TYR A 140 1.03 12.70 -14.75
C TYR A 140 2.05 12.75 -15.89
N GLU A 141 1.59 12.68 -17.13
CA GLU A 141 2.42 12.67 -18.34
C GLU A 141 2.89 14.06 -18.75
N GLN A 142 1.99 15.04 -18.85
CA GLN A 142 2.23 16.30 -19.56
C GLN A 142 2.53 17.47 -18.63
N ILE A 143 2.12 17.39 -17.36
CA ILE A 143 2.34 18.46 -16.37
C ILE A 143 3.45 18.05 -15.39
N LEU A 144 3.34 16.87 -14.80
CA LEU A 144 4.23 16.41 -13.74
C LEU A 144 5.42 15.59 -14.25
N HIS A 145 5.36 15.07 -15.48
CA HIS A 145 6.41 14.25 -16.10
C HIS A 145 6.87 13.10 -15.18
N ILE A 146 5.92 12.41 -14.54
CA ILE A 146 6.22 11.39 -13.53
C ILE A 146 6.92 10.21 -14.21
N PRO A 147 8.16 9.84 -13.81
CA PRO A 147 8.96 8.83 -14.51
C PRO A 147 8.29 7.48 -14.72
N TYR A 148 7.54 6.99 -13.74
CA TYR A 148 6.81 5.72 -13.84
C TYR A 148 5.35 5.88 -13.44
N TYR A 149 4.46 5.44 -14.32
CA TYR A 149 3.04 5.33 -14.04
C TYR A 149 2.61 3.88 -14.09
N VAL A 150 2.07 3.37 -12.97
CA VAL A 150 1.72 1.96 -12.80
C VAL A 150 0.22 1.85 -12.62
N VAL A 151 -0.39 0.95 -13.38
CA VAL A 151 -1.82 0.68 -13.32
C VAL A 151 -2.01 -0.79 -13.02
N PHE A 152 -2.78 -1.10 -11.97
CA PHE A 152 -3.06 -2.48 -11.58
C PHE A 152 -4.56 -2.72 -11.41
N ASP A 153 -5.09 -3.66 -12.19
CA ASP A 153 -6.46 -4.13 -12.05
C ASP A 153 -6.52 -5.28 -11.05
N GLY A 154 -7.05 -5.01 -9.86
CA GLY A 154 -7.22 -6.01 -8.80
C GLY A 154 -8.29 -7.07 -9.08
N LYS A 155 -9.05 -6.98 -10.18
CA LYS A 155 -10.04 -7.99 -10.62
C LYS A 155 -9.48 -8.93 -11.67
N SER A 156 -8.75 -8.41 -12.67
CA SER A 156 -8.14 -9.22 -13.72
C SER A 156 -6.68 -9.60 -13.44
N ASP A 157 -6.11 -9.09 -12.34
CA ASP A 157 -4.71 -9.20 -11.97
C ASP A 157 -3.75 -8.69 -13.07
N ARG A 158 -4.21 -7.75 -13.88
CA ARG A 158 -3.43 -7.17 -14.98
C ARG A 158 -2.59 -6.00 -14.47
N LEU A 159 -1.28 -6.14 -14.59
CA LEU A 159 -0.30 -5.08 -14.35
C LEU A 159 0.11 -4.41 -15.67
N ARG A 160 -0.01 -3.09 -15.73
CA ARG A 160 0.52 -2.25 -16.82
C ARG A 160 1.46 -1.22 -16.21
N VAL A 161 2.58 -0.99 -16.88
CA VAL A 161 3.59 -0.02 -16.44
C VAL A 161 3.95 0.85 -17.62
N PHE A 162 3.89 2.15 -17.42
CA PHE A 162 4.26 3.15 -18.39
C PHE A 162 5.49 3.90 -17.88
N GLN A 163 6.45 4.10 -18.77
CA GLN A 163 7.64 4.89 -18.49
C GLN A 163 7.55 6.19 -19.28
N PHE A 164 7.86 7.31 -18.62
CA PHE A 164 7.98 8.58 -19.29
C PHE A 164 9.27 8.59 -20.13
N ALA A 165 9.13 8.56 -21.45
CA ALA A 165 10.24 8.51 -22.40
C ALA A 165 9.88 9.32 -23.65
N GLY A 166 10.80 10.18 -24.12
CA GLY A 166 10.58 10.91 -25.37
C GLY A 166 9.38 11.87 -25.34
N ASN A 167 9.09 12.44 -24.17
CA ASN A 167 8.01 13.42 -23.93
C ASN A 167 6.58 12.85 -23.87
N CYS A 168 6.43 11.54 -23.76
CA CYS A 168 5.15 10.88 -23.48
C CYS A 168 5.36 9.57 -22.70
N TYR A 169 4.27 8.95 -22.27
CA TYR A 169 4.29 7.61 -21.71
C TYR A 169 4.38 6.54 -22.79
N THR A 170 5.33 5.63 -22.60
CA THR A 170 5.43 4.39 -23.37
C THR A 170 5.12 3.21 -22.46
N GLU A 171 4.16 2.36 -22.85
CA GLU A 171 3.88 1.12 -22.13
C GLU A 171 5.07 0.16 -22.24
N LEU A 172 5.52 -0.38 -21.12
CA LEU A 172 6.60 -1.34 -21.08
C LEU A 172 6.07 -2.74 -21.37
N GLU A 173 6.76 -3.47 -22.25
CA GLU A 173 6.48 -4.88 -22.48
C GLU A 173 6.99 -5.73 -21.31
N LEU A 174 6.06 -6.17 -20.46
CA LEU A 174 6.34 -6.99 -19.30
C LEU A 174 6.39 -8.48 -19.68
N ARG A 175 7.60 -9.07 -19.67
CA ARG A 175 7.78 -10.53 -19.90
C ARG A 175 7.21 -11.39 -18.77
N GLU A 176 7.32 -10.85 -17.56
CA GLU A 176 6.71 -11.33 -16.33
C GLU A 176 6.00 -10.13 -15.71
N PRO A 177 5.03 -10.30 -14.79
CA PRO A 177 4.35 -9.18 -14.14
C PRO A 177 5.27 -8.49 -13.11
N ARG A 178 6.41 -7.99 -13.58
CA ARG A 178 7.52 -7.38 -12.87
C ARG A 178 8.19 -6.34 -13.75
N VAL A 179 8.53 -5.21 -13.16
CA VAL A 179 9.34 -4.15 -13.76
C VAL A 179 10.51 -3.85 -12.83
N TRP A 180 11.67 -3.52 -13.40
CA TRP A 180 12.83 -3.03 -12.66
C TRP A 180 13.04 -1.55 -12.95
N MET A 181 13.17 -0.73 -11.90
CA MET A 181 13.37 0.71 -11.98
C MET A 181 14.79 1.05 -11.53
N ASN A 182 15.66 1.32 -12.49
CA ASN A 182 17.10 1.54 -12.25
C ASN A 182 17.37 2.72 -11.31
N ASP A 183 16.63 3.82 -11.43
CA ASP A 183 16.93 5.05 -10.68
C ASP A 183 16.73 4.91 -9.17
N ILE A 184 15.86 3.99 -8.75
CA ILE A 184 15.59 3.70 -7.33
C ILE A 184 16.11 2.33 -6.89
N GLN A 185 16.77 1.59 -7.78
CA GLN A 185 17.34 0.26 -7.51
C GLN A 185 16.32 -0.69 -6.85
N LEU A 186 15.07 -0.61 -7.30
CA LEU A 186 13.98 -1.48 -6.88
C LEU A 186 13.24 -2.01 -8.10
N GLY A 187 12.64 -3.19 -7.93
CA GLY A 187 11.64 -3.68 -8.84
C GLY A 187 10.27 -3.72 -8.18
N LEU A 188 9.23 -3.61 -9.00
CA LEU A 188 7.83 -3.75 -8.60
C LEU A 188 7.21 -4.91 -9.36
N GLY A 189 6.40 -5.73 -8.70
CA GLY A 189 5.70 -6.80 -9.40
C GLY A 189 4.62 -7.46 -8.57
N LEU A 190 3.96 -8.45 -9.17
CA LEU A 190 2.90 -9.22 -8.53
C LEU A 190 3.47 -10.35 -7.67
N TRP A 191 3.11 -10.32 -6.40
CA TRP A 191 3.45 -11.31 -5.39
C TRP A 191 2.18 -12.00 -4.91
N GLN A 192 2.12 -13.33 -5.05
CA GLN A 192 1.05 -14.15 -4.47
C GLN A 192 1.36 -14.42 -3.00
N GLY A 193 0.48 -14.00 -2.10
CA GLY A 193 0.62 -14.32 -0.68
C GLY A 193 -0.43 -13.66 0.20
N VAL A 194 -0.22 -13.82 1.51
CA VAL A 194 -1.14 -13.33 2.55
C VAL A 194 -0.59 -12.02 3.12
N TYR A 195 -1.39 -10.96 3.08
CA TYR A 195 -1.09 -9.70 3.76
C TYR A 195 -2.29 -9.30 4.63
N GLN A 196 -2.03 -9.05 5.93
CA GLN A 196 -3.05 -8.76 6.93
C GLN A 196 -4.26 -9.72 6.88
N GLY A 197 -3.99 -11.03 6.70
CA GLY A 197 -4.99 -12.09 6.66
C GLY A 197 -5.72 -12.27 5.32
N LEU A 198 -5.44 -11.45 4.31
CA LEU A 198 -6.02 -11.58 2.97
C LEU A 198 -5.01 -12.21 1.98
N GLU A 199 -5.37 -13.35 1.41
CA GLU A 199 -4.58 -14.05 0.39
C GLU A 199 -4.98 -13.58 -1.02
N ARG A 200 -4.02 -13.07 -1.80
CA ARG A 200 -4.22 -12.66 -3.21
C ARG A 200 -2.89 -12.32 -3.90
N LEU A 201 -2.97 -11.88 -5.15
CA LEU A 201 -1.90 -11.14 -5.82
C LEU A 201 -1.87 -9.69 -5.32
N TRP A 202 -0.68 -9.27 -4.91
CA TRP A 202 -0.37 -7.91 -4.45
C TRP A 202 0.76 -7.32 -5.26
N LEU A 203 0.70 -6.02 -5.55
CA LEU A 203 1.89 -5.27 -5.92
C LEU A 203 2.84 -5.19 -4.73
N ARG A 204 4.10 -5.56 -4.95
CA ARG A 204 5.13 -5.58 -3.91
C ARG A 204 6.49 -5.23 -4.47
N TRP A 205 7.30 -4.53 -3.68
CA TRP A 205 8.66 -4.18 -4.08
C TRP A 205 9.64 -5.34 -3.86
N TYR A 206 10.60 -5.51 -4.77
CA TYR A 206 11.67 -6.50 -4.71
C TYR A 206 13.04 -5.88 -4.99
N LYS A 207 14.09 -6.57 -4.52
CA LYS A 207 15.49 -6.13 -4.62
C LYS A 207 16.15 -6.61 -5.92
N ALA A 208 17.35 -6.12 -6.21
CA ALA A 208 18.14 -6.52 -7.38
C ALA A 208 18.40 -8.04 -7.48
N ASP A 209 18.40 -8.74 -6.34
CA ASP A 209 18.56 -10.20 -6.29
C ASP A 209 17.24 -10.98 -6.54
N GLY A 210 16.16 -10.28 -6.90
CA GLY A 210 14.84 -10.86 -7.18
C GLY A 210 14.02 -11.17 -5.93
N ARG A 211 14.55 -11.00 -4.72
CA ARG A 211 13.82 -11.27 -3.48
C ARG A 211 12.87 -10.13 -3.13
N TRP A 212 11.66 -10.49 -2.74
CA TRP A 212 10.67 -9.55 -2.23
C TRP A 212 11.16 -8.87 -0.95
N ILE A 213 10.93 -7.56 -0.86
CA ILE A 213 11.22 -6.82 0.36
C ILE A 213 10.19 -7.23 1.40
N LEU A 214 10.68 -7.73 2.53
CA LEU A 214 9.84 -8.21 3.64
C LEU A 214 8.96 -7.11 4.21
N THR A 215 7.71 -7.41 4.55
CA THR A 215 6.82 -6.54 5.32
C THR A 215 7.34 -6.40 6.77
N PRO A 216 6.87 -5.42 7.55
CA PRO A 216 7.23 -5.31 8.97
C PRO A 216 7.01 -6.62 9.74
N GLU A 217 5.87 -7.26 9.54
CA GLU A 217 5.52 -8.53 10.19
C GLU A 217 6.49 -9.65 9.80
N GLU A 218 6.78 -9.82 8.51
CA GLU A 218 7.71 -10.85 8.06
C GLU A 218 9.14 -10.61 8.57
N ARG A 219 9.57 -9.34 8.68
CA ARG A 219 10.88 -8.98 9.27
C ARG A 219 10.96 -9.36 10.74
N GLU A 220 9.89 -9.09 11.50
CA GLU A 220 9.81 -9.46 12.91
C GLU A 220 9.84 -10.98 13.08
N GLN A 221 9.07 -11.71 12.28
CA GLN A 221 9.08 -13.17 12.28
C GLN A 221 10.46 -13.74 11.94
N GLU A 222 11.14 -13.18 10.93
CA GLU A 222 12.50 -13.59 10.58
C GLU A 222 13.49 -13.31 11.72
N HIS A 223 13.41 -12.13 12.34
CA HIS A 223 14.24 -11.78 13.48
C HIS A 223 14.01 -12.72 14.67
N ALA A 224 12.76 -13.01 15.02
CA ALA A 224 12.39 -13.95 16.07
C ALA A 224 12.91 -15.35 15.78
N ARG A 225 12.80 -15.84 14.53
CA ARG A 225 13.35 -17.15 14.13
C ARG A 225 14.87 -17.20 14.27
N ARG A 226 15.58 -16.15 13.85
CA ARG A 226 17.04 -16.07 13.99
C ARG A 226 17.47 -16.04 15.45
N LEU A 227 16.81 -15.25 16.28
CA LEU A 227 17.10 -15.20 17.72
C LEU A 227 16.83 -16.55 18.40
N ALA A 228 15.70 -17.19 18.09
CA ALA A 228 15.39 -18.52 18.61
C ALA A 228 16.43 -19.56 18.20
N GLN A 229 16.96 -19.47 16.96
CA GLN A 229 18.03 -20.35 16.52
C GLN A 229 19.34 -20.10 17.27
N GLN A 230 19.73 -18.83 17.45
CA GLN A 230 20.91 -18.48 18.23
C GLN A 230 20.82 -18.96 19.69
N LEU A 231 19.65 -18.85 20.31
CA LEU A 231 19.42 -19.38 21.65
C LEU A 231 19.58 -20.90 21.70
N ARG A 232 19.02 -21.63 20.71
CA ARG A 232 19.21 -23.08 20.59
C ARG A 232 20.68 -23.47 20.41
N ASP A 233 21.42 -22.73 19.59
CA ASP A 233 22.85 -22.97 19.37
C ASP A 233 23.69 -22.72 20.64
N LEU A 234 23.22 -21.84 21.53
CA LEU A 234 23.78 -21.58 22.86
C LEU A 234 23.26 -22.56 23.94
N GLY A 235 22.42 -23.54 23.57
CA GLY A 235 21.83 -24.52 24.50
C GLY A 235 20.72 -23.96 25.40
N ILE A 236 20.16 -22.79 25.06
CA ILE A 236 19.03 -22.17 25.75
C ILE A 236 17.75 -22.54 24.99
N GLU A 237 16.84 -23.27 25.63
CA GLU A 237 15.51 -23.56 25.07
C GLU A 237 14.68 -22.26 25.01
N PRO A 238 14.29 -21.77 23.82
CA PRO A 238 13.56 -20.49 23.67
C PRO A 238 12.13 -20.56 24.21
N ASP A 239 11.56 -21.76 24.36
CA ASP A 239 10.25 -22.01 24.97
C ASP A 239 10.42 -22.74 26.31
N GLY A 240 11.08 -22.06 27.26
CA GLY A 240 11.27 -22.57 28.61
C GLY A 240 9.94 -22.63 29.39
N ASN A 241 9.19 -23.72 29.23
CA ASN A 241 8.30 -24.20 30.28
C ASN A 241 9.19 -24.47 31.50
N LEU A 242 9.27 -23.52 32.43
CA LEU A 242 10.09 -23.57 33.64
C LEU A 242 9.63 -24.73 34.54
N ARG A 243 10.00 -25.96 34.19
CA ARG A 243 10.10 -27.05 35.15
C ARG A 243 11.44 -26.87 35.85
N VAL A 244 11.42 -26.01 36.87
CA VAL A 244 12.44 -26.03 37.92
C VAL A 244 12.39 -27.42 38.55
N HIS A 245 13.28 -28.31 38.12
CA HIS A 245 13.53 -29.55 38.84
C HIS A 245 14.23 -29.19 40.14
N SER A 246 13.45 -29.00 41.21
CA SER A 246 13.93 -28.91 42.58
C SER A 246 14.75 -30.17 42.90
N PRO A 247 16.01 -30.04 43.37
CA PRO A 247 16.78 -31.20 43.77
C PRO A 247 16.12 -31.84 45.00
N ARG A 248 15.76 -33.12 44.88
CA ARG A 248 15.30 -33.95 46.01
C ARG A 248 16.34 -33.88 47.13
N ARG A 249 15.99 -33.24 48.25
CA ARG A 249 16.71 -33.42 49.52
C ARG A 249 16.62 -34.90 49.89
N LYS A 250 17.75 -35.60 49.85
CA LYS A 250 17.89 -36.88 50.55
C LYS A 250 17.79 -36.58 52.05
N HIS A 251 16.66 -36.92 52.66
CA HIS A 251 16.62 -37.19 54.09
C HIS A 251 17.36 -38.51 54.31
N ASN A 252 18.53 -38.45 54.93
CA ASN A 252 19.06 -39.60 55.66
C ASN A 252 18.49 -39.52 57.07
N GLU A 253 17.66 -40.50 57.41
CA GLU A 253 17.31 -40.82 58.77
C GLU A 253 18.44 -41.66 59.40
N LEU A 254 18.70 -41.34 60.68
CA LEU A 254 19.41 -42.10 61.72
C LEU A 254 20.94 -42.26 61.61
#